data_AF-A0A1X1QZX9-F1
#
_entry.id   AF-A0A1X1QZX9-F1
#
_cell.length_a   1.000
_cell.length_b   1.000
_cell.length_c   1.000
_cell.angle_alpha   90.00
_cell.angle_beta   90.00
_cell.angle_gamma   90.00
#
_symmetry.space_group_name_H-M   'P 1'
#
loop_
_entity.id
_entity.type
_entity.pdbx_description
1 polymer ?
#
loop_
_entity_poly.entity_id
_entity_poly.type
_entity_poly.pdbx_seq_one_letter_code
_entity_poly.pdbx_strand_id
1 'polypeptide(L)'
;MNTQPHPERVARLLLTTPLPAGVDAAAVVQLVDAGASRRAVHAAVAELVAAAWASAGREAAAAQRPRDVKAAVERLRGIAQLELLLGLAPETDPEPDPAPDPEPVSEPAARSWEVA
;
A
#
# COMPACT_ATOMS: atom_id res chain seq x y z
N MET A 1 2.48 -7.69 -16.71
CA MET A 1 3.77 -6.95 -16.62
C MET A 1 4.37 -7.24 -15.25
N ASN A 2 5.66 -7.51 -15.15
CA ASN A 2 6.31 -7.75 -13.86
C ASN A 2 6.60 -6.38 -13.23
N THR A 3 5.66 -5.85 -12.46
CA THR A 3 5.63 -4.48 -11.90
C THR A 3 6.59 -4.26 -10.74
N GLN A 4 7.31 -5.30 -10.32
CA GLN A 4 8.23 -5.22 -9.18
C GLN A 4 9.53 -4.45 -9.55
N PRO A 5 9.96 -3.48 -8.72
CA PRO A 5 11.16 -2.69 -8.99
C PRO A 5 12.43 -3.54 -8.95
N HIS A 6 13.44 -3.12 -9.71
CA HIS A 6 14.74 -3.81 -9.73
C HIS A 6 15.41 -3.81 -8.34
N PRO A 7 16.10 -4.89 -7.90
CA PRO A 7 16.75 -4.96 -6.59
C PRO A 7 17.69 -3.78 -6.26
N GLU A 8 18.50 -3.34 -7.21
CA GLU A 8 19.42 -2.20 -7.08
C GLU A 8 18.67 -0.87 -6.92
N ARG A 9 17.50 -0.75 -7.57
CA ARG A 9 16.61 0.40 -7.35
C ARG A 9 16.04 0.36 -5.94
N VAL A 10 15.63 -0.81 -5.45
CA VAL A 10 15.15 -1.00 -4.08
C VAL A 10 16.22 -0.62 -3.06
N ALA A 11 17.44 -1.16 -3.18
CA ALA A 11 18.55 -0.82 -2.29
C ALA A 11 18.86 0.68 -2.31
N ARG A 12 18.88 1.30 -3.51
CA ARG A 12 19.08 2.75 -3.62
C ARG A 12 18.00 3.52 -2.89
N LEU A 13 16.72 3.17 -3.08
CA LEU A 13 15.61 3.82 -2.40
C LEU A 13 15.73 3.69 -0.87
N LEU A 14 16.09 2.51 -0.37
CA LEU A 14 16.27 2.28 1.07
C LEU A 14 17.44 3.08 1.66
N LEU A 15 18.49 3.34 0.88
CA LEU A 15 19.65 4.13 1.31
C LEU A 15 19.42 5.64 1.23
N THR A 16 18.60 6.11 0.28
CA THR A 16 18.38 7.55 0.05
C THR A 16 17.11 8.10 0.72
N THR A 17 16.22 7.23 1.16
CA THR A 17 14.95 7.63 1.80
C THR A 17 15.11 7.66 3.32
N PRO A 18 14.69 8.72 4.01
CA PRO A 18 14.59 8.70 5.46
C PRO A 18 13.67 7.56 5.90
N LEU A 19 14.23 6.56 6.58
CA LEU A 19 13.47 5.40 7.03
C LEU A 19 12.66 5.75 8.29
N PRO A 20 11.45 5.19 8.46
CA PRO A 20 10.72 5.29 9.71
C PRO A 20 11.57 4.75 10.87
N ALA A 21 11.35 5.27 12.07
CA ALA A 21 12.07 4.81 13.26
C ALA A 21 12.01 3.28 13.40
N GLY A 22 13.13 2.66 13.79
CA GLY A 22 13.24 1.22 14.02
C GLY A 22 13.15 0.34 12.77
N VAL A 23 13.15 0.92 11.57
CA VAL A 23 13.33 0.17 10.31
C VAL A 23 14.82 0.13 9.97
N ASP A 24 15.37 -1.09 9.86
CA ASP A 24 16.76 -1.31 9.45
C ASP A 24 16.82 -2.02 8.10
N ALA A 25 17.30 -1.31 7.08
CA ALA A 25 17.42 -1.82 5.73
C ALA A 25 18.77 -2.51 5.43
N ALA A 26 19.71 -2.54 6.38
CA ALA A 26 21.07 -3.02 6.13
C ALA A 26 21.12 -4.45 5.58
N ALA A 27 20.28 -5.35 6.10
CA ALA A 27 20.20 -6.73 5.63
C ALA A 27 19.72 -6.84 4.18
N VAL A 28 18.76 -5.99 3.78
CA VAL A 28 18.26 -5.95 2.39
C VAL A 28 19.33 -5.42 1.44
N VAL A 29 20.04 -4.35 1.84
CA VAL A 29 21.12 -3.78 1.03
C VAL A 29 22.26 -4.79 0.86
N GLN A 30 22.67 -5.47 1.94
CA GLN A 30 23.68 -6.53 1.88
C GLN A 30 23.28 -7.68 0.95
N LEU A 31 22.01 -8.07 0.93
CA LEU A 31 21.50 -9.08 -0.01
C LEU A 31 21.65 -8.63 -1.46
N VAL A 32 21.37 -7.37 -1.76
CA VAL A 32 21.54 -6.80 -3.10
C VAL A 32 23.02 -6.75 -3.48
N ASP A 33 23.89 -6.28 -2.59
CA ASP A 33 25.33 -6.21 -2.82
C ASP A 33 25.96 -7.60 -3.01
N ALA A 34 25.42 -8.62 -2.35
CA ALA A 34 25.82 -10.02 -2.53
C ALA A 34 25.32 -10.64 -3.85
N GLY A 35 24.57 -9.90 -4.66
CA GLY A 35 24.01 -10.39 -5.93
C GLY A 35 22.89 -11.42 -5.73
N ALA A 36 22.14 -11.35 -4.63
CA ALA A 36 21.02 -12.25 -4.38
C ALA A 36 19.95 -12.16 -5.48
N SER A 37 19.23 -13.26 -5.67
CA SER A 37 18.15 -13.30 -6.66
C SER A 37 17.08 -12.24 -6.38
N ARG A 38 16.45 -11.71 -7.44
CA ARG A 38 15.33 -10.75 -7.33
C ARG A 38 14.25 -11.24 -6.36
N ARG A 39 13.88 -12.52 -6.43
CA ARG A 39 12.90 -13.14 -5.53
C ARG A 39 13.32 -13.04 -4.05
N ALA A 40 14.58 -13.36 -3.75
CA ALA A 40 15.10 -13.29 -2.38
C ALA A 40 15.11 -11.86 -1.84
N VAL A 41 15.49 -10.89 -2.68
CA VAL A 41 15.45 -9.48 -2.31
C VAL A 41 14.02 -9.02 -2.03
N HIS A 42 13.05 -9.31 -2.91
CA HIS A 42 11.65 -8.91 -2.67
C HIS A 42 11.05 -9.58 -1.43
N ALA A 43 11.39 -10.85 -1.16
CA ALA A 43 10.96 -11.52 0.06
C ALA A 43 11.50 -10.80 1.30
N ALA A 44 12.79 -10.48 1.32
CA ALA A 44 13.41 -9.75 2.43
C ALA A 44 12.82 -8.35 2.61
N VAL A 45 12.47 -7.65 1.52
CA VAL A 45 11.84 -6.33 1.58
C VAL A 45 10.41 -6.45 2.15
N ALA A 46 9.64 -7.44 1.70
CA ALA A 46 8.29 -7.69 2.22
C ALA A 46 8.33 -8.03 3.72
N GLU A 47 9.28 -8.86 4.15
CA GLU A 47 9.50 -9.18 5.56
C GLU A 47 9.89 -7.95 6.38
N LEU A 48 10.78 -7.09 5.86
CA LEU A 48 11.16 -5.83 6.50
C LEU A 48 9.94 -4.94 6.75
N VAL A 49 9.10 -4.74 5.73
CA VAL A 49 7.92 -3.89 5.83
C VAL A 49 6.87 -4.51 6.77
N ALA A 50 6.65 -5.82 6.70
CA ALA A 50 5.75 -6.52 7.61
C ALA A 50 6.20 -6.43 9.07
N ALA A 51 7.51 -6.56 9.33
CA ALA A 51 8.08 -6.41 10.67
C ALA A 51 7.91 -4.98 11.19
N ALA A 52 8.11 -3.97 10.34
CA ALA A 52 7.90 -2.57 10.67
C ALA A 52 6.44 -2.31 11.06
N TRP A 53 5.47 -2.78 10.26
CA TRP A 53 4.04 -2.71 10.57
C TRP A 53 3.71 -3.37 11.90
N ALA A 54 4.20 -4.58 12.15
CA ALA A 54 3.94 -5.29 13.38
C ALA A 54 4.49 -4.55 14.61
N SER A 55 5.68 -3.97 14.51
CA SER A 55 6.28 -3.19 15.60
C SER A 55 5.49 -1.91 15.86
N ALA A 56 5.22 -1.12 14.82
CA ALA A 56 4.47 0.13 14.95
C ALA A 56 3.03 -0.10 15.41
N GLY A 57 2.38 -1.19 14.96
CA GLY A 57 1.05 -1.58 15.39
C GLY A 57 0.99 -1.93 16.88
N ARG A 58 2.01 -2.64 17.41
CA ARG A 58 2.11 -2.90 18.85
C ARG A 58 2.31 -1.62 19.67
N GLU A 59 3.16 -0.72 19.19
CA GLU A 59 3.36 0.59 19.84
C GLU A 59 2.08 1.43 19.83
N ALA A 60 1.37 1.45 18.70
CA ALA A 60 0.08 2.13 18.59
C ALA A 60 -0.96 1.55 19.55
N ALA A 61 -1.04 0.22 19.64
CA ALA A 61 -1.96 -0.45 20.55
C ALA A 61 -1.63 -0.20 22.04
N ALA A 62 -0.35 -0.01 22.37
CA ALA A 62 0.09 0.30 23.73
C ALA A 62 0.00 1.80 24.08
N ALA A 63 -0.21 2.68 23.11
CA ALA A 63 -0.23 4.11 23.31
C ALA A 63 -1.50 4.58 24.05
N GLN A 64 -1.32 5.15 25.24
CA GLN A 64 -2.42 5.64 26.07
C GLN A 64 -2.51 7.17 26.12
N ARG A 65 -1.41 7.86 25.81
CA ARG A 65 -1.37 9.33 25.84
C ARG A 65 -1.54 9.89 24.42
N PRO A 66 -2.24 11.02 24.25
CA PRO A 66 -2.46 11.62 22.92
C PRO A 66 -1.17 11.86 22.12
N ARG A 67 -0.09 12.27 22.80
CA ARG A 67 1.22 12.48 22.16
C ARG A 67 1.82 11.18 21.60
N ASP A 68 1.64 10.07 22.33
CA ASP A 68 2.24 8.78 21.98
C ASP A 68 1.41 8.14 20.84
N VAL A 69 0.08 8.33 20.87
CA VAL A 69 -0.82 7.97 19.75
C VAL A 69 -0.42 8.73 18.48
N LYS A 70 -0.19 10.05 18.57
CA LYS A 70 0.25 10.85 17.43
C LYS A 70 1.58 10.34 16.86
N ALA A 71 2.56 10.05 17.71
CA ALA A 71 3.84 9.50 17.28
C ALA A 71 3.68 8.14 16.58
N ALA A 72 2.82 7.26 17.11
CA ALA A 72 2.53 5.97 16.50
C ALA A 72 1.84 6.12 15.13
N VAL A 73 0.88 7.04 15.00
CA VAL A 73 0.20 7.31 13.71
C VAL A 73 1.18 7.84 12.66
N GLU A 74 2.06 8.79 13.02
CA GLU A 74 3.07 9.29 12.08
C GLU A 74 4.05 8.19 11.66
N ARG A 75 4.39 7.25 12.56
CA ARG A 75 5.21 6.09 12.23
C ARG A 75 4.51 5.15 11.26
N LEU A 76 3.23 4.84 11.49
CA LEU A 76 2.43 4.02 10.57
C LEU A 76 2.31 4.68 9.18
N ARG A 77 2.13 6.01 9.13
CA ARG A 77 2.14 6.78 7.87
C ARG A 77 3.48 6.65 7.14
N GLY A 78 4.59 6.75 7.87
CA GLY A 78 5.93 6.58 7.29
C GLY A 78 6.14 5.18 6.70
N ILE A 79 5.63 4.13 7.36
CA ILE A 79 5.71 2.75 6.85
C ILE A 79 4.86 2.60 5.58
N ALA A 80 3.63 3.14 5.56
CA ALA A 80 2.78 3.11 4.37
C ALA A 80 3.43 3.82 3.17
N GLN A 81 4.10 4.96 3.42
CA GLN A 81 4.82 5.67 2.37
C GLN A 81 6.03 4.87 1.85
N LEU A 82 6.75 4.19 2.73
CA LEU A 82 7.84 3.29 2.35
C LEU A 82 7.33 2.13 1.47
N GLU A 83 6.19 1.54 1.83
CA GLU A 83 5.56 0.43 1.09
C GLU A 83 5.13 0.85 -0.33
N LEU A 84 4.60 2.08 -0.49
CA LEU A 84 4.31 2.69 -1.79
C LEU A 84 5.57 2.92 -2.62
N LEU A 85 6.62 3.49 -2.03
CA LEU A 85 7.89 3.76 -2.73
C LEU A 85 8.56 2.48 -3.24
N LEU A 86 8.40 1.38 -2.50
CA LEU A 86 8.96 0.07 -2.82
C LEU A 86 8.09 -0.73 -3.80
N GLY A 87 6.92 -0.20 -4.19
CA GLY A 87 5.98 -0.91 -5.06
C GLY A 87 5.44 -2.20 -4.44
N LEU A 88 5.35 -2.23 -3.10
CA LEU A 88 4.80 -3.34 -2.32
C LEU A 88 3.35 -3.13 -1.93
N ALA A 89 2.88 -1.87 -1.99
CA ALA A 89 1.47 -1.58 -1.80
C ALA A 89 0.65 -2.39 -2.82
N PRO A 90 -0.47 -3.01 -2.40
CA PRO A 90 -1.37 -3.63 -3.35
C PRO A 90 -1.73 -2.59 -4.41
N GLU A 91 -1.77 -2.99 -5.69
CA GLU A 91 -2.43 -2.18 -6.70
C GLU A 91 -3.88 -2.00 -6.21
N THR A 92 -4.18 -0.83 -5.63
CA THR A 92 -5.55 -0.42 -5.46
C THR A 92 -6.08 -0.30 -6.86
N ASP A 93 -6.84 -1.32 -7.29
CA ASP A 93 -7.70 -1.23 -8.44
C ASP A 93 -8.42 0.13 -8.32
N PRO A 94 -8.31 1.05 -9.30
CA PRO A 94 -9.12 2.25 -9.28
C PRO A 94 -10.58 1.80 -9.13
N GLU A 95 -11.37 2.56 -8.36
CA GLU A 95 -12.78 2.29 -8.10
C GLU A 95 -13.48 1.62 -9.30
N PRO A 96 -14.33 0.59 -9.09
CA PRO A 96 -15.11 0.04 -10.18
C PRO A 96 -15.83 1.19 -10.87
N ASP A 97 -15.63 1.30 -12.19
CA ASP A 97 -16.24 2.29 -13.07
C ASP A 97 -17.72 2.43 -12.66
N PRO A 98 -18.21 3.64 -12.32
CA PRO A 98 -19.61 3.81 -11.96
C PRO A 98 -20.46 3.19 -13.07
N ALA A 99 -21.32 2.24 -12.69
CA ALA A 99 -22.18 1.55 -13.63
C ALA A 99 -22.86 2.59 -14.55
N PRO A 100 -22.94 2.33 -15.86
CA PRO A 100 -23.55 3.28 -16.79
C PRO A 100 -24.92 3.69 -16.26
N ASP A 101 -25.17 5.01 -16.28
CA ASP A 101 -26.43 5.63 -15.86
C ASP A 101 -27.59 4.82 -16.47
N PRO A 102 -28.57 4.34 -15.68
CA PRO A 102 -29.65 3.53 -16.22
C PRO A 102 -30.32 4.31 -17.36
N GLU A 103 -30.38 3.70 -18.55
CA GLU A 103 -31.07 4.31 -19.69
C GLU A 103 -32.48 4.73 -19.25
N PRO A 104 -32.95 5.93 -19.63
CA PRO A 104 -34.27 6.39 -19.26
C PRO A 104 -35.29 5.36 -19.80
N VAL A 105 -35.94 4.65 -18.88
CA VAL A 105 -36.99 3.70 -19.20
C VAL A 105 -38.06 4.49 -19.92
N SER A 106 -38.17 4.30 -21.24
CA SER A 106 -39.22 4.94 -22.02
C SER A 106 -40.55 4.39 -21.49
N GLU A 107 -41.31 5.27 -20.83
CA GLU A 107 -42.66 4.99 -20.35
C GLU A 107 -43.49 4.45 -21.52
N PRO A 108 -44.15 3.28 -21.39
CA PRO A 108 -45.02 2.81 -22.45
C PRO A 108 -46.20 3.76 -22.56
N ALA A 109 -46.34 4.40 -23.73
CA ALA A 109 -47.46 5.26 -24.07
C ALA A 109 -48.78 4.62 -23.63
N ALA A 110 -49.45 5.24 -22.65
CA ALA A 110 -50.75 4.83 -22.17
C ALA A 110 -51.71 4.79 -23.36
N ARG A 111 -52.08 3.58 -23.78
CA ARG A 111 -53.16 3.35 -24.73
C ARG A 111 -54.45 3.80 -24.08
N SER A 112 -54.99 4.92 -24.55
CA SER A 112 -56.33 5.38 -24.25
C SER A 112 -57.34 4.34 -24.72
N TRP A 113 -57.87 3.57 -23.77
CA TRP A 113 -59.16 2.92 -23.88
C TRP A 113 -59.98 3.51 -22.75
N GLU A 114 -60.95 4.35 -23.09
CA GLU A 114 -62.06 4.60 -22.20
C GLU A 114 -63.33 4.50 -23.05
N VAL A 115 -64.16 3.55 -22.64
CA VAL A 115 -65.49 3.28 -23.16
C VAL A 115 -66.49 3.95 -22.25
N ALA A 116 -67.34 4.78 -22.85
CA ALA A 116 -68.77 4.92 -22.55
C ALA A 116 -69.44 5.63 -23.73
#